data_AF-A0A9W8RJL2-F1
#
_entry.id   AF-A0A9W8RJL2-F1
#
_cell.length_a   1.000
_cell.length_b   1.000
_cell.length_c   1.000
_cell.angle_alpha   90.00
_cell.angle_beta   90.00
_cell.angle_gamma   90.00
#
_symmetry.space_group_name_H-M   'P 1'
#
loop_
_entity.id
_entity.type
_entity.pdbx_description
1 polymer ?
#
loop_
_entity_poly.entity_id
_entity_poly.type
_entity_poly.pdbx_seq_one_letter_code
_entity_poly.pdbx_strand_id
1 'polypeptide(L)'
;MSSKRLAQTVLLKSQWTPSKPITESKSTFVAHVAPVTSPSQAQLCVQSLLDSDKRIRNATHNITAWRIRDGGSGIQHADDDGETAAAARLMQLMQAMDLWDAAVVVTRWYGGVQLGSKRFRLITAVARDAFVRAGMAEGKEKEGKTKGKKKK
;
A
#
# COMPACT_ATOMS: atom_id res chain seq x y z
N MET A 1 11.21 26.73 -17.28
CA MET A 1 11.05 25.29 -16.97
C MET A 1 10.47 24.97 -15.58
N SER A 2 10.02 25.96 -14.78
CA SER A 2 9.67 25.74 -13.35
C SER A 2 8.18 25.45 -13.07
N SER A 3 7.24 25.99 -13.86
CA SER A 3 5.81 25.95 -13.52
C SER A 3 5.10 24.60 -13.79
N LYS A 4 5.45 23.90 -14.88
CA LYS A 4 4.85 22.58 -15.21
C LYS A 4 5.22 21.49 -14.19
N ARG A 5 6.45 21.50 -13.67
CA ARG A 5 6.92 20.55 -12.66
C ARG A 5 6.17 20.75 -11.32
N LEU A 6 5.96 22.00 -10.93
CA LEU A 6 5.20 22.36 -9.72
C LEU A 6 3.73 21.95 -9.84
N ALA A 7 3.06 22.23 -10.97
CA ALA A 7 1.68 21.82 -11.20
C ALA A 7 1.50 20.29 -11.23
N GLN A 8 2.41 19.57 -11.89
CA GLN A 8 2.39 18.10 -11.90
C GLN A 8 2.64 17.50 -10.51
N THR A 9 3.55 18.09 -9.73
CA THR A 9 3.84 17.67 -8.34
C THR A 9 2.67 17.97 -7.39
N VAL A 10 1.95 19.08 -7.58
CA VAL A 10 0.80 19.45 -6.76
C VAL A 10 -0.42 18.56 -7.05
N LEU A 11 -0.66 18.17 -8.30
CA LEU A 11 -1.74 17.24 -8.66
C LEU A 11 -1.48 15.81 -8.16
N LEU A 12 -0.23 15.34 -8.19
CA LEU A 12 0.13 13.99 -7.73
C LEU A 12 0.09 13.82 -6.20
N LYS A 13 0.32 14.90 -5.43
CA LYS A 13 0.24 14.89 -3.95
C LYS A 13 -1.14 14.49 -3.40
N SER A 14 -2.20 14.74 -4.15
CA SER A 14 -3.59 14.59 -3.68
C SER A 14 -4.23 13.24 -4.04
N GLN A 15 -3.45 12.30 -4.58
CA GLN A 15 -4.00 11.05 -5.14
C GLN A 15 -3.88 9.83 -4.22
N TRP A 16 -3.20 9.95 -3.08
CA TRP A 16 -2.99 8.82 -2.18
C TRP A 16 -4.14 8.67 -1.18
N THR A 17 -4.81 7.54 -1.25
CA THR A 17 -5.77 7.10 -0.22
C THR A 17 -5.04 6.19 0.78
N PRO A 18 -4.83 6.64 2.03
CA PRO A 18 -4.17 5.81 3.03
C PRO A 18 -5.10 4.69 3.55
N SER A 19 -4.55 3.69 4.23
CA SER A 19 -5.27 2.78 5.12
C SER A 19 -5.40 3.38 6.53
N LYS A 20 -6.20 2.76 7.40
CA LYS A 20 -5.99 2.90 8.84
C LYS A 20 -4.65 2.24 9.23
N PRO A 21 -3.87 2.83 10.15
CA PRO A 21 -2.65 2.19 10.63
C PRO A 21 -2.98 0.94 11.44
N ILE A 22 -2.16 -0.09 11.30
CA ILE A 22 -2.17 -1.26 12.19
C ILE A 22 -0.82 -1.35 12.88
N THR A 23 -0.84 -1.42 14.21
CA THR A 23 0.37 -1.61 15.02
C THR A 23 0.34 -2.96 15.71
N GLU A 24 1.43 -3.72 15.60
CA GLU A 24 1.60 -5.04 16.20
C GLU A 24 3.04 -5.21 16.66
N SER A 25 3.24 -5.60 17.93
CA SER A 25 4.56 -5.68 18.57
C SER A 25 5.46 -4.48 18.23
N LYS A 26 4.92 -3.26 18.39
CA LYS A 26 5.54 -1.96 18.08
C LYS A 26 5.85 -1.70 16.60
N SER A 27 5.71 -2.68 15.70
CA SER A 27 5.80 -2.44 14.26
C SER A 27 4.49 -1.82 13.77
N THR A 28 4.57 -0.74 13.00
CA THR A 28 3.39 -0.07 12.44
C THR A 28 3.37 -0.21 10.93
N PHE A 29 2.18 -0.47 10.38
CA PHE A 29 1.93 -0.66 8.96
C PHE A 29 0.87 0.32 8.48
N VAL A 30 1.12 0.97 7.35
CA VAL A 30 0.15 1.82 6.65
C VAL A 30 0.30 1.56 5.15
N ALA A 31 -0.81 1.37 4.45
CA ALA A 31 -0.81 1.35 2.99
C ALA A 31 -1.24 2.72 2.44
N HIS A 32 -0.69 3.11 1.30
CA HIS A 32 -1.17 4.22 0.48
C HIS A 32 -1.48 3.65 -0.90
N VAL A 33 -2.67 3.94 -1.43
CA VAL A 33 -3.10 3.52 -2.77
C VAL A 33 -3.39 4.74 -3.63
N ALA A 34 -2.98 4.71 -4.89
CA ALA A 34 -3.29 5.74 -5.87
C ALA A 34 -3.72 5.12 -7.21
N PRO A 35 -4.72 5.71 -7.90
CA PRO A 35 -5.05 5.33 -9.26
C PRO A 35 -3.92 5.75 -10.21
N VAL A 36 -3.59 4.89 -11.16
CA VAL A 36 -2.50 5.07 -12.12
C VAL A 36 -2.85 4.41 -13.44
N THR A 37 -2.48 5.03 -14.56
CA THR A 37 -2.85 4.54 -15.91
C THR A 37 -1.64 4.14 -16.75
N SER A 38 -0.42 4.28 -16.21
CA SER A 38 0.81 3.89 -16.91
C SER A 38 1.91 3.51 -15.92
N PRO A 39 2.88 2.66 -16.33
CA PRO A 39 4.06 2.36 -15.51
C PRO A 39 4.84 3.60 -15.09
N SER A 40 5.02 4.57 -16.01
CA SER A 40 5.73 5.82 -15.72
C SER A 40 4.99 6.65 -14.68
N GLN A 41 3.66 6.74 -14.74
CA GLN A 41 2.88 7.41 -13.71
C GLN A 41 2.99 6.69 -12.37
N ALA A 42 2.95 5.36 -12.34
CA ALA A 42 3.10 4.59 -11.11
C ALA A 42 4.44 4.87 -10.41
N GLN A 43 5.54 4.85 -11.16
CA GLN A 43 6.87 5.19 -10.64
C GLN A 43 6.94 6.63 -10.11
N LEU A 44 6.41 7.60 -10.87
CA LEU A 44 6.36 9.00 -10.45
C LEU A 44 5.50 9.21 -9.20
N CYS A 45 4.37 8.52 -9.09
CA CYS A 45 3.51 8.56 -7.90
C CYS A 45 4.27 8.05 -6.68
N VAL A 46 4.91 6.89 -6.77
CA VAL A 46 5.70 6.31 -5.66
C VAL A 46 6.79 7.27 -5.23
N GLN A 47 7.59 7.77 -6.19
CA GLN A 47 8.64 8.74 -5.89
C GLN A 47 8.07 10.00 -5.23
N SER A 48 6.94 10.51 -5.72
CA SER A 48 6.27 11.67 -5.14
C SER A 48 5.80 11.44 -3.71
N LEU A 49 5.29 10.24 -3.37
CA LEU A 49 4.90 9.89 -2.00
C LEU A 49 6.11 9.96 -1.06
N LEU A 50 7.18 9.25 -1.43
CA LEU A 50 8.44 9.25 -0.69
C LEU A 50 8.99 10.67 -0.57
N ASP A 51 8.84 11.47 -1.63
CA ASP A 51 9.39 12.82 -1.61
C ASP A 51 8.65 13.77 -0.68
N SER A 52 7.33 13.59 -0.61
CA SER A 52 6.42 14.44 0.14
C SER A 52 6.37 14.15 1.64
N ASP A 53 6.57 12.90 2.09
CA ASP A 53 6.55 12.55 3.51
C ASP A 53 7.89 11.91 3.95
N LYS A 54 8.68 12.67 4.71
CA LYS A 54 9.96 12.21 5.27
C LYS A 54 9.81 11.00 6.19
N ARG A 55 8.68 10.83 6.89
CA ARG A 55 8.46 9.67 7.77
C ARG A 55 8.29 8.39 6.96
N ILE A 56 7.62 8.48 5.81
CA ILE A 56 7.49 7.36 4.87
C ILE A 56 8.84 7.09 4.21
N ARG A 57 9.51 8.13 3.69
CA ARG A 57 10.84 8.01 3.07
C ARG A 57 11.85 7.29 3.98
N ASN A 58 11.82 7.61 5.28
CA ASN A 58 12.75 7.06 6.27
C ASN A 58 12.18 5.84 7.01
N ALA A 59 11.09 5.24 6.53
CA ALA A 59 10.55 4.02 7.11
C ALA A 59 11.53 2.85 6.92
N THR A 60 11.31 1.76 7.66
CA THR A 60 12.17 0.57 7.54
C THR A 60 12.00 -0.10 6.19
N HIS A 61 10.76 -0.18 5.71
CA HIS A 61 10.42 -0.75 4.42
C HIS A 61 9.24 -0.01 3.79
N ASN A 62 9.29 0.20 2.49
CA ASN A 62 8.24 0.72 1.62
C ASN A 62 7.99 -0.28 0.50
N ILE A 63 7.26 -1.36 0.81
CA ILE A 63 6.93 -2.39 -0.16
C ILE A 63 6.03 -1.76 -1.23
N THR A 64 6.37 -1.91 -2.51
CA THR A 64 5.56 -1.34 -3.59
C THR A 64 5.00 -2.42 -4.50
N ALA A 65 3.81 -2.16 -5.06
CA ALA A 65 3.26 -2.97 -6.13
C ALA A 65 2.32 -2.13 -7.00
N TRP A 66 2.26 -2.44 -8.29
CA TRP A 66 1.27 -1.85 -9.19
C TRP A 66 0.92 -2.80 -10.34
N ARG A 67 -0.29 -2.65 -10.87
CA ARG A 67 -0.80 -3.38 -12.05
C ARG A 67 -1.47 -2.39 -12.98
N ILE A 68 -1.14 -2.39 -14.26
CA ILE A 68 -1.66 -1.47 -15.29
C ILE A 68 -2.19 -2.28 -16.47
N ARG A 69 -3.38 -1.93 -16.97
CA ARG A 69 -3.93 -2.52 -18.20
C ARG A 69 -3.22 -1.94 -19.42
N ASP A 70 -2.78 -2.79 -20.34
CA ASP A 70 -2.12 -2.37 -21.58
C ASP A 70 -2.55 -3.23 -22.79
N GLY A 71 -3.46 -2.68 -23.60
CA GLY A 71 -3.78 -3.24 -24.93
C GLY A 71 -4.24 -4.71 -24.96
N GLY A 72 -4.81 -5.22 -23.86
CA GLY A 72 -5.25 -6.63 -23.73
C GLY A 72 -4.28 -7.54 -22.97
N SER A 73 -3.06 -7.08 -22.71
CA SER A 73 -2.14 -7.66 -21.73
C SER A 73 -2.01 -6.73 -20.51
N GLY A 74 -1.41 -7.19 -19.42
CA GLY A 74 -1.26 -6.37 -18.21
C GLY A 74 0.18 -6.30 -17.77
N ILE A 75 0.65 -5.10 -17.45
CA ILE A 75 1.99 -4.90 -16.88
C ILE A 75 1.86 -4.86 -15.36
N GLN A 76 2.72 -5.60 -14.68
CA GLN A 76 2.75 -5.67 -13.22
C GLN A 76 4.18 -5.55 -12.70
N HIS A 77 4.31 -4.93 -11.54
CA HIS A 77 5.59 -4.74 -10.86
C HIS A 77 5.39 -4.82 -9.36
N ALA A 78 6.39 -5.33 -8.65
CA ALA A 78 6.42 -5.32 -7.20
C ALA A 78 7.87 -5.28 -6.70
N ASP A 79 8.09 -4.60 -5.58
CA ASP A 79 9.39 -4.47 -4.91
C ASP A 79 9.21 -4.67 -3.41
N ASP A 80 10.05 -5.52 -2.82
CA ASP A 80 10.04 -5.87 -1.40
C ASP A 80 10.59 -4.74 -0.52
N ASP A 81 11.44 -3.86 -1.06
CA ASP A 81 12.24 -2.90 -0.29
C ASP A 81 12.90 -3.54 0.95
N GLY A 82 13.49 -4.73 0.77
CA GLY A 82 14.16 -5.51 1.84
C GLY A 82 13.22 -6.30 2.78
N GLU A 83 11.90 -6.15 2.67
CA GLU A 83 10.91 -6.88 3.48
C GLU A 83 10.59 -8.27 2.88
N THR A 84 11.61 -9.12 2.74
CA THR A 84 11.63 -10.38 1.95
C THR A 84 10.26 -11.06 1.72
N ALA A 85 9.90 -11.27 0.45
CA ALA A 85 8.68 -11.95 -0.02
C ALA A 85 7.36 -11.22 0.27
N ALA A 86 7.37 -9.98 0.76
CA ALA A 86 6.17 -9.18 0.98
C ALA A 86 5.52 -8.69 -0.33
N ALA A 87 6.32 -8.26 -1.30
CA ALA A 87 5.93 -7.82 -2.63
C ALA A 87 5.17 -8.92 -3.39
N ALA A 88 5.68 -10.16 -3.35
CA ALA A 88 4.98 -11.31 -3.92
C ALA A 88 3.61 -11.53 -3.26
N ARG A 89 3.52 -11.41 -1.92
CA ARG A 89 2.23 -11.51 -1.19
C ARG A 89 1.28 -10.37 -1.53
N LEU A 90 1.80 -9.16 -1.69
CA LEU A 90 1.03 -7.98 -2.05
C LEU A 90 0.50 -8.08 -3.49
N MET A 91 1.33 -8.55 -4.43
CA MET A 91 0.92 -8.81 -5.81
C MET A 91 -0.15 -9.91 -5.89
N GLN A 92 0.01 -11.00 -5.15
CA GLN A 92 -1.01 -12.06 -5.04
C GLN A 92 -2.35 -11.53 -4.54
N LEU A 93 -2.34 -10.61 -3.56
CA LEU A 93 -3.57 -9.96 -3.10
C LEU A 93 -4.21 -9.14 -4.22
N MET A 94 -3.45 -8.31 -4.93
CA MET A 94 -3.96 -7.49 -6.04
C MET A 94 -4.55 -8.35 -7.15
N GLN A 95 -3.88 -9.45 -7.51
CA GLN A 95 -4.37 -10.42 -8.49
C GLN A 95 -5.67 -11.09 -8.04
N ALA A 96 -5.73 -11.54 -6.78
CA ALA A 96 -6.92 -12.18 -6.22
C ALA A 96 -8.13 -11.23 -6.12
N MET A 97 -7.88 -9.92 -6.03
CA MET A 97 -8.91 -8.88 -6.02
C MET A 97 -9.19 -8.30 -7.42
N ASP A 98 -8.56 -8.83 -8.47
CA ASP A 98 -8.57 -8.30 -9.83
C ASP A 98 -8.33 -6.78 -9.93
N LEU A 99 -7.41 -6.27 -9.09
CA LEU A 99 -7.09 -4.86 -9.02
C LEU A 99 -6.14 -4.47 -10.14
N TRP A 100 -6.59 -3.52 -10.95
CA TRP A 100 -5.85 -2.93 -12.06
C TRP A 100 -5.85 -1.41 -11.95
N ASP A 101 -4.94 -0.79 -12.67
CA ASP A 101 -4.80 0.67 -12.78
C ASP A 101 -4.61 1.33 -11.40
N ALA A 102 -3.85 0.62 -10.55
CA ALA A 102 -3.62 0.97 -9.15
C ALA A 102 -2.16 0.73 -8.77
N ALA A 103 -1.62 1.67 -7.99
CA ALA A 103 -0.35 1.56 -7.31
C ALA A 103 -0.58 1.56 -5.80
N VAL A 104 0.19 0.73 -5.09
CA VAL A 104 0.16 0.63 -3.64
C VAL A 104 1.58 0.70 -3.08
N VAL A 105 1.73 1.44 -1.98
CA VAL A 105 2.93 1.45 -1.14
C VAL A 105 2.51 1.04 0.26
N VAL A 106 3.00 -0.10 0.73
CA VAL A 106 2.84 -0.53 2.13
C VAL A 106 4.10 -0.17 2.90
N THR A 107 3.97 0.85 3.75
CA THR A 107 5.03 1.33 4.61
C THR A 107 5.02 0.60 5.94
N ARG A 108 6.17 0.05 6.34
CA ARG A 108 6.42 -0.52 7.66
C ARG A 108 7.48 0.27 8.40
N TRP A 109 7.15 0.68 9.62
CA TRP A 109 8.13 1.12 10.62
C TRP A 109 8.38 -0.03 11.59
N TYR A 110 9.60 -0.59 11.59
CA TYR A 110 9.96 -1.73 12.43
C TYR A 110 10.06 -1.33 13.91
N GLY A 111 9.40 -2.10 14.76
CA GLY A 111 9.31 -1.84 16.20
C GLY A 111 10.35 -2.54 17.07
N GLY A 112 11.35 -3.19 16.49
CA GLY A 112 12.37 -3.95 17.24
C GLY A 112 12.02 -5.41 17.54
N VAL A 113 10.82 -5.88 17.16
CA VAL A 113 10.38 -7.28 17.37
C VAL A 113 10.10 -7.97 16.04
N GLN A 114 10.77 -9.09 15.78
CA GLN A 114 10.53 -9.90 14.58
C GLN A 114 9.13 -10.52 14.63
N LEU A 115 8.35 -10.27 13.58
CA LEU A 115 6.97 -10.77 13.47
C LEU A 115 6.87 -12.11 12.74
N GLY A 116 7.97 -12.59 12.13
CA GLY A 116 7.95 -13.79 11.28
C GLY A 116 6.88 -13.68 10.20
N SER A 117 6.12 -14.76 10.00
CA SER A 117 5.02 -14.82 9.01
C SER A 117 3.82 -13.92 9.33
N LYS A 118 3.65 -13.48 10.59
CA LYS A 118 2.52 -12.64 11.02
C LYS A 118 2.45 -11.33 10.24
N ARG A 119 3.61 -10.79 9.82
CA ARG A 119 3.70 -9.53 9.05
C ARG A 119 2.94 -9.59 7.72
N PHE A 120 2.91 -10.74 7.04
CA PHE A 120 2.23 -10.87 5.75
C PHE A 120 0.72 -10.65 5.87
N ARG A 121 0.11 -11.09 6.98
CA ARG A 121 -1.31 -10.82 7.26
C ARG A 121 -1.56 -9.33 7.50
N LEU A 122 -0.62 -8.63 8.15
CA LEU A 122 -0.75 -7.19 8.42
C LEU A 122 -0.59 -6.38 7.14
N ILE A 123 0.43 -6.69 6.33
CA ILE A 123 0.71 -6.07 5.02
C ILE A 123 -0.51 -6.18 4.11
N THR A 124 -1.07 -7.38 3.97
CA THR A 124 -2.25 -7.60 3.14
C THR A 124 -3.51 -6.97 3.71
N ALA A 125 -3.66 -6.90 5.04
CA ALA A 125 -4.79 -6.24 5.69
C ALA A 125 -4.80 -4.73 5.45
N VAL A 126 -3.67 -4.03 5.65
CA VAL A 126 -3.60 -2.58 5.41
C VAL A 126 -3.77 -2.25 3.93
N ALA A 127 -3.20 -3.07 3.02
CA ALA A 127 -3.38 -2.88 1.59
C ALA A 127 -4.86 -3.01 1.18
N ARG A 128 -5.54 -4.08 1.63
CA ARG A 128 -6.97 -4.28 1.38
C ARG A 128 -7.81 -3.11 1.91
N ASP A 129 -7.54 -2.65 3.12
CA ASP A 129 -8.23 -1.49 3.71
C ASP A 129 -8.06 -0.25 2.82
N ALA A 130 -6.84 0.06 2.39
CA ALA A 130 -6.61 1.19 1.48
C ALA A 130 -7.34 1.02 0.13
N PHE A 131 -7.37 -0.17 -0.47
CA PHE A 131 -8.11 -0.41 -1.71
C PHE A 131 -9.62 -0.18 -1.56
N VAL A 132 -10.21 -0.65 -0.46
CA VAL A 132 -11.64 -0.41 -0.16
C VAL A 132 -11.90 1.07 0.05
N ARG A 133 -11.05 1.75 0.84
CA ARG A 133 -11.16 3.19 1.09
C ARG A 133 -10.99 4.03 -0.17
N ALA A 134 -10.19 3.55 -1.13
CA ALA A 134 -9.99 4.18 -2.43
C ALA A 134 -11.15 3.92 -3.41
N GLY A 135 -12.17 3.14 -3.01
CA GLY A 135 -13.28 2.75 -3.88
C GLY A 135 -12.89 1.76 -4.97
N MET A 136 -11.72 1.12 -4.88
CA MET A 136 -11.20 0.18 -5.89
C MET A 136 -11.62 -1.27 -5.62
N ALA A 137 -12.16 -1.56 -4.43
CA ALA A 137 -12.62 -2.89 -4.05
C ALA A 137 -13.87 -2.81 -3.17
N GLU A 138 -14.71 -3.83 -3.25
CA GLU A 138 -15.87 -3.96 -2.37
C GLU A 138 -15.43 -4.35 -0.95
N GLY A 139 -15.96 -3.63 0.05
CA GLY A 139 -15.76 -3.96 1.46
C GLY A 139 -16.80 -4.98 1.93
N LYS A 140 -16.38 -6.18 2.32
CA LYS A 140 -17.15 -6.95 3.31
C LYS A 140 -16.63 -6.56 4.69
N GLU A 141 -17.28 -5.60 5.32
CA GLU A 141 -17.06 -5.33 6.75
C GLU A 141 -17.37 -6.61 7.53
N LYS A 142 -16.35 -7.33 7.98
CA LYS A 142 -16.52 -8.33 9.03
C LYS A 142 -16.35 -7.60 10.35
N GLU A 143 -17.47 -7.13 10.91
CA GLU A 143 -17.54 -6.77 12.32
C GLU A 143 -17.02 -7.94 13.17
N GLY A 144 -15.80 -7.80 13.66
CA GLY A 144 -15.25 -8.71 14.65
C GLY A 144 -15.99 -8.50 15.96
N LYS A 145 -16.99 -9.35 16.24
CA LYS A 145 -17.54 -9.53 17.58
C LYS A 145 -16.40 -9.89 18.54
N THR A 146 -15.88 -8.91 19.25
CA THR A 146 -15.05 -9.15 20.44
C THR A 146 -15.97 -9.69 21.53
N LYS A 147 -16.13 -11.02 21.60
CA LYS A 147 -16.73 -11.68 22.78
C LYS A 147 -15.77 -11.50 23.95
N GLY A 148 -15.98 -10.44 24.72
CA GLY A 148 -15.40 -10.27 26.05
C GLY A 148 -15.84 -11.43 26.94
N LYS A 149 -14.92 -12.36 27.22
CA LYS A 149 -15.12 -13.43 28.20
C LYS A 149 -14.96 -12.81 29.59
N LYS A 150 -16.06 -12.35 30.19
CA LYS A 150 -16.09 -11.88 31.58
C LYS A 150 -15.99 -13.11 32.49
N LYS A 151 -14.85 -13.27 33.16
CA LYS A 151 -14.71 -14.19 34.30
C LYS A 151 -15.68 -13.75 35.40
N LYS A 152 -16.51 -14.67 35.88
CA LYS A 152 -16.96 -14.75 37.26
C LYS A 152 -16.90 -16.21 37.67
#